data_AF-A0A7S4CK24-F1
#
_entry.id   AF-A0A7S4CK24-F1
#
_cell.length_a   1.000
_cell.length_b   1.000
_cell.length_c   1.000
_cell.angle_alpha   90.00
_cell.angle_beta   90.00
_cell.angle_gamma   90.00
#
_symmetry.space_group_name_H-M   'P 1'
#
loop_
_entity.id
_entity.type
_entity.pdbx_description
1 polymer ?
#
loop_
_entity_poly.entity_id
_entity_poly.type
_entity_poly.pdbx_seq_one_letter_code
_entity_poly.pdbx_strand_id
1 'polypeptide(L)'
;RAAWQGKDTIRCPFWKRRATDALEAALLIGRFVLARHKSLPSLAPRRQGEPKTTGLAAEAVMEVIRADFEERRYYITGRLSREVYADACFFDSPDPDMPVRGLEKYIDAISKLFDRRGSRMDLLDLQVVAPRLVIARWRLDATVALPWRPRIKAFTGCTLYELDEQGLIDRHTELWSITAADAFLSAVFPNWPGAAPAAPPTSELMELPPKSRSPEPAPLYQHAAAQSR
;
A
#
# COMPACT_ATOMS: atom_id res chain seq x y z
N ARG A 1 56.18 -2.53 -43.33
CA ARG A 1 56.04 -1.33 -42.47
C ARG A 1 54.57 -0.91 -42.49
N ALA A 2 53.98 -0.77 -41.29
CA ALA A 2 52.74 -0.05 -40.95
C ALA A 2 51.41 -0.57 -41.55
N ALA A 3 50.28 -0.64 -40.83
CA ALA A 3 50.01 -0.49 -39.41
C ALA A 3 48.69 -1.22 -39.11
N TRP A 4 48.73 -2.26 -38.28
CA TRP A 4 47.55 -2.82 -37.61
C TRP A 4 47.78 -2.69 -36.12
N GLN A 5 47.47 -1.51 -35.59
CA GLN A 5 47.34 -1.28 -34.15
C GLN A 5 46.06 -0.48 -33.92
N GLY A 6 45.11 -1.12 -33.23
CA GLY A 6 43.87 -0.52 -32.80
C GLY A 6 43.04 -1.53 -32.03
N LYS A 7 43.41 -1.78 -30.77
CA LYS A 7 42.60 -2.54 -29.81
C LYS A 7 41.36 -1.75 -29.41
N ASP A 8 40.24 -2.47 -29.35
CA ASP A 8 39.24 -2.46 -28.28
C ASP A 8 38.66 -1.11 -27.84
N THR A 9 37.43 -0.83 -28.28
CA THR A 9 36.25 -0.76 -27.38
C THR A 9 35.01 -0.41 -28.19
N ILE A 10 34.26 -1.43 -28.63
CA ILE A 10 32.86 -1.20 -29.00
C ILE A 10 32.15 -0.87 -27.70
N ARG A 11 31.94 0.43 -27.41
CA ARG A 11 31.09 0.87 -26.30
C ARG A 11 29.68 0.32 -26.56
N CYS A 12 29.34 -0.80 -25.91
CA CYS A 12 28.07 -1.51 -26.08
C CYS A 12 26.90 -0.50 -25.99
N PRO A 13 26.22 -0.19 -27.12
CA PRO A 13 25.12 0.79 -27.16
C PRO A 13 23.93 0.36 -26.31
N PHE A 14 23.87 -0.94 -26.02
CA PHE A 14 22.81 -1.60 -25.28
C PHE A 14 22.67 -1.11 -23.83
N TRP A 15 23.78 -0.81 -23.13
CA TRP A 15 23.73 -0.32 -21.75
C TRP A 15 23.20 1.11 -21.66
N LYS A 16 23.52 1.97 -22.65
CA LYS A 16 22.99 3.33 -22.72
C LYS A 16 21.49 3.32 -22.96
N ARG A 17 21.01 2.47 -23.87
CA ARG A 17 19.59 2.34 -24.20
C ARG A 17 18.76 1.88 -23.00
N ARG A 18 19.20 0.83 -22.29
CA ARG A 18 18.53 0.38 -21.06
C ARG A 18 18.49 1.45 -19.96
N ALA A 19 19.55 2.24 -19.80
CA ALA A 19 19.58 3.30 -18.80
C ALA A 19 18.56 4.40 -19.10
N THR A 20 18.41 4.79 -20.37
CA THR A 20 17.34 5.70 -20.82
C THR A 20 15.95 5.10 -20.63
N ASP A 21 15.74 3.82 -20.99
CA ASP A 21 14.43 3.16 -20.82
C ASP A 21 14.01 3.11 -19.33
N ALA A 22 14.96 2.84 -18.44
CA ALA A 22 14.72 2.82 -17.01
C ALA A 22 14.47 4.22 -16.42
N LEU A 23 15.19 5.26 -16.91
CA LEU A 23 14.93 6.66 -16.56
C LEU A 23 13.56 7.14 -17.05
N GLU A 24 13.15 6.78 -18.26
CA GLU A 24 11.82 7.10 -18.78
C GLU A 24 10.72 6.40 -17.99
N ALA A 25 10.91 5.12 -17.64
CA ALA A 25 9.98 4.41 -16.76
C ALA A 25 9.89 5.07 -15.37
N ALA A 26 11.02 5.53 -14.82
CA ALA A 26 11.07 6.23 -13.54
C ALA A 26 10.39 7.58 -13.60
N LEU A 27 10.60 8.33 -14.68
CA LEU A 27 9.92 9.61 -14.91
C LEU A 27 8.43 9.42 -15.14
N LEU A 28 8.00 8.33 -15.79
CA LEU A 28 6.59 8.00 -15.94
C LEU A 28 5.94 7.62 -14.61
N ILE A 29 6.64 6.91 -13.73
CA ILE A 29 6.15 6.61 -12.38
C ILE A 29 6.20 7.83 -11.49
N GLY A 30 7.27 8.62 -11.53
CA GLY A 30 7.34 9.90 -10.84
C GLY A 30 6.22 10.83 -11.30
N ARG A 31 5.92 10.89 -12.61
CA ARG A 31 4.77 11.62 -13.16
C ARG A 31 3.44 11.01 -12.76
N PHE A 32 3.31 9.68 -12.71
CA PHE A 32 2.09 9.01 -12.24
C PHE A 32 1.82 9.32 -10.77
N VAL A 33 2.85 9.22 -9.92
CA VAL A 33 2.81 9.59 -8.50
C VAL A 33 2.52 11.08 -8.33
N LEU A 34 3.22 11.97 -9.05
CA LEU A 34 2.98 13.42 -9.00
C LEU A 34 1.61 13.83 -9.55
N ALA A 35 1.12 13.14 -10.59
CA ALA A 35 -0.21 13.36 -11.16
C ALA A 35 -1.32 12.88 -10.21
N ARG A 36 -1.05 11.88 -9.37
CA ARG A 36 -1.95 11.41 -8.32
C ARG A 36 -1.89 12.29 -7.05
N HIS A 37 -0.72 12.81 -6.70
CA HIS A 37 -0.53 13.77 -5.61
C HIS A 37 -1.28 15.10 -5.87
N LYS A 38 -1.60 15.43 -7.13
CA LYS A 38 -2.63 16.41 -7.47
C LYS A 38 -3.94 15.68 -7.60
N SER A 39 -4.53 15.32 -6.46
CA SER A 39 -5.92 14.86 -6.37
C SER A 39 -6.80 15.83 -7.17
N LEU A 40 -7.11 15.47 -8.43
CA LEU A 40 -8.10 16.17 -9.20
C LEU A 40 -9.36 16.13 -8.35
N PRO A 41 -10.03 17.27 -8.09
CA PRO A 41 -11.32 17.23 -7.43
C PRO A 41 -12.17 16.27 -8.25
N SER A 42 -12.57 15.16 -7.62
CA SER A 42 -13.46 14.21 -8.24
C SER A 42 -14.73 14.99 -8.60
N LEU A 43 -14.91 15.25 -9.89
CA LEU A 43 -16.14 15.81 -10.46
C LEU A 43 -17.26 14.77 -10.45
N ALA A 44 -17.00 13.56 -9.96
CA ALA A 44 -18.04 12.58 -9.73
C ALA A 44 -18.98 13.14 -8.65
N PRO A 45 -20.31 13.13 -8.89
CA PRO A 45 -21.26 13.57 -7.88
C PRO A 45 -21.02 12.78 -6.60
N ARG A 46 -21.01 13.49 -5.46
CA ARG A 46 -20.95 12.91 -4.12
C ARG A 46 -22.05 11.85 -4.06
N ARG A 47 -21.68 10.56 -4.14
CA ARG A 47 -22.65 9.48 -3.90
C ARG A 47 -23.19 9.74 -2.49
N GLN A 48 -24.51 9.84 -2.36
CA GLN A 48 -25.12 9.82 -1.03
C GLN A 48 -24.59 8.58 -0.32
N GLY A 49 -24.04 8.77 0.88
CA GLY A 49 -23.37 7.72 1.62
C GLY A 49 -24.29 6.52 1.74
N GLU A 50 -23.77 5.33 1.43
CA GLU A 50 -24.47 4.09 1.71
C GLU A 50 -24.84 4.06 3.22
N PRO A 51 -26.01 3.50 3.59
CA PRO A 51 -26.41 3.43 4.99
C PRO A 51 -25.29 2.84 5.87
N LYS A 52 -24.98 3.52 6.98
CA LYS A 52 -23.91 3.12 7.89
C LYS A 52 -24.42 2.10 8.91
N THR A 53 -23.60 1.11 9.20
CA THR A 53 -23.88 0.08 10.21
C THR A 53 -23.21 0.50 11.51
N THR A 54 -23.95 1.18 12.38
CA THR A 54 -23.46 1.69 13.66
C THR A 54 -23.71 0.70 14.81
N GLY A 55 -23.09 0.94 15.96
CA GLY A 55 -23.24 0.15 17.18
C GLY A 55 -22.52 -1.20 17.16
N LEU A 56 -21.63 -1.42 16.17
CA LEU A 56 -20.82 -2.63 16.11
C LEU A 56 -19.70 -2.57 17.15
N ALA A 57 -19.50 -3.69 17.86
CA ALA A 57 -18.31 -3.89 18.67
C ALA A 57 -17.08 -4.12 17.77
N ALA A 58 -15.88 -3.86 18.30
CA ALA A 58 -14.63 -4.02 17.56
C ALA A 58 -14.45 -5.44 17.01
N GLU A 59 -14.94 -6.47 17.70
CA GLU A 59 -14.92 -7.86 17.25
C GLU A 59 -15.78 -8.08 16.00
N ALA A 60 -16.95 -7.43 15.91
CA ALA A 60 -17.80 -7.51 14.72
C ALA A 60 -17.18 -6.76 13.54
N VAL A 61 -16.59 -5.58 13.79
CA VAL A 61 -15.86 -4.81 12.77
C VAL A 61 -14.63 -5.58 12.30
N MET A 62 -13.93 -6.28 13.19
CA MET A 62 -12.79 -7.13 12.85
C MET A 62 -13.18 -8.22 11.84
N GLU A 63 -14.33 -8.87 11.98
CA GLU A 63 -14.78 -9.88 11.01
C GLU A 63 -15.13 -9.28 9.64
N VAL A 64 -15.66 -8.04 9.60
CA VAL A 64 -15.84 -7.31 8.34
C VAL A 64 -14.48 -7.00 7.69
N ILE A 65 -13.50 -6.53 8.47
CA ILE A 65 -12.13 -6.28 8.01
C ILE A 65 -11.50 -7.58 7.46
N ARG A 66 -11.69 -8.71 8.15
CA ARG A 66 -11.20 -10.02 7.70
C ARG A 66 -11.72 -10.35 6.30
N ALA A 67 -13.03 -10.23 6.08
CA ALA A 67 -13.63 -10.45 4.76
C ALA A 67 -13.12 -9.46 3.70
N ASP A 68 -12.86 -8.19 4.08
CA ASP A 68 -12.26 -7.20 3.18
C ASP A 68 -10.86 -7.59 2.72
N PHE A 69 -10.05 -8.19 3.60
CA PHE A 69 -8.73 -8.72 3.23
C PHE A 69 -8.83 -10.01 2.40
N GLU A 70 -9.53 -11.03 2.92
CA GLU A 70 -9.48 -12.40 2.41
C GLU A 70 -10.34 -12.59 1.15
N GLU A 71 -11.58 -12.07 1.17
CA GLU A 71 -12.52 -12.28 0.06
C GLU A 71 -12.42 -11.15 -0.98
N ARG A 72 -12.40 -9.90 -0.49
CA ARG A 72 -12.48 -8.73 -1.38
C ARG A 72 -11.10 -8.25 -1.84
N ARG A 73 -10.03 -8.55 -1.09
CA ARG A 73 -8.67 -8.06 -1.33
C ARG A 73 -8.66 -6.56 -1.57
N TYR A 74 -9.27 -5.80 -0.64
CA TYR A 74 -9.68 -4.41 -0.87
C TYR A 74 -8.53 -3.50 -1.34
N TYR A 75 -7.30 -3.67 -0.86
CA TYR A 75 -6.13 -2.92 -1.31
C TYR A 75 -5.87 -3.04 -2.82
N ILE A 76 -6.23 -4.18 -3.42
CA ILE A 76 -6.03 -4.47 -4.84
C ILE A 76 -7.28 -4.12 -5.65
N THR A 77 -8.46 -4.32 -5.08
CA THR A 77 -9.73 -4.25 -5.83
C THR A 77 -10.49 -2.93 -5.64
N GLY A 78 -10.19 -2.19 -4.57
CA GLY A 78 -10.99 -1.06 -4.07
C GLY A 78 -12.33 -1.48 -3.46
N ARG A 79 -12.61 -2.78 -3.28
CA ARG A 79 -13.87 -3.28 -2.71
C ARG A 79 -13.76 -3.35 -1.19
N LEU A 80 -13.96 -2.21 -0.54
CA LEU A 80 -13.99 -2.06 0.91
C LEU A 80 -15.44 -2.05 1.41
N SER A 81 -15.71 -2.57 2.62
CA SER A 81 -17.05 -2.55 3.24
C SER A 81 -17.35 -1.14 3.76
N ARG A 82 -17.98 -0.32 2.92
CA ARG A 82 -18.21 1.12 3.13
C ARG A 82 -19.10 1.44 4.32
N GLU A 83 -19.98 0.51 4.66
CA GLU A 83 -20.99 0.61 5.71
C GLU A 83 -20.39 0.67 7.12
N VAL A 84 -19.18 0.12 7.32
CA VAL A 84 -18.49 0.16 8.62
C VAL A 84 -17.49 1.32 8.75
N TYR A 85 -17.38 2.18 7.74
CA TYR A 85 -16.49 3.34 7.74
C TYR A 85 -17.27 4.65 7.86
N ALA A 86 -16.77 5.59 8.65
CA ALA A 86 -17.25 6.96 8.64
C ALA A 86 -16.96 7.62 7.29
N ASP A 87 -17.89 8.41 6.74
CA ASP A 87 -17.70 9.07 5.44
C ASP A 87 -16.49 10.02 5.42
N ALA A 88 -16.18 10.62 6.57
CA ALA A 88 -15.06 11.52 6.78
C ALA A 88 -13.82 10.83 7.40
N CYS A 89 -13.75 9.49 7.30
CA CYS A 89 -12.62 8.70 7.82
C CYS A 89 -11.27 9.26 7.34
N PHE A 90 -10.31 9.29 8.26
CA PHE A 90 -8.95 9.73 8.03
C PHE A 90 -8.07 8.53 7.68
N PHE A 91 -7.45 8.56 6.51
CA PHE A 91 -6.54 7.54 6.04
C PHE A 91 -5.12 8.12 6.00
N ASP A 92 -4.17 7.40 6.58
CA ASP A 92 -2.76 7.78 6.58
C ASP A 92 -1.86 6.56 6.36
N SER A 93 -0.82 6.73 5.56
CA SER A 93 0.13 5.66 5.24
C SER A 93 1.41 6.25 4.65
N PRO A 94 2.49 5.46 4.53
CA PRO A 94 3.69 5.88 3.80
C PRO A 94 3.46 6.16 2.31
N ASP A 95 2.33 5.75 1.70
CA ASP A 95 2.00 5.99 0.30
C ASP A 95 2.06 7.49 -0.06
N PRO A 96 2.64 7.89 -1.21
CA PRO A 96 2.75 9.28 -1.62
C PRO A 96 1.41 10.01 -1.81
N ASP A 97 0.28 9.29 -1.94
CA ASP A 97 -1.05 9.89 -2.04
C ASP A 97 -1.75 10.06 -0.67
N MET A 98 -1.06 9.74 0.43
CA MET A 98 -1.55 9.90 1.80
C MET A 98 -0.87 11.07 2.52
N PRO A 99 -1.52 11.68 3.54
CA PRO A 99 -2.84 11.34 4.08
C PRO A 99 -4.02 11.85 3.25
N VAL A 100 -5.18 11.19 3.38
CA VAL A 100 -6.44 11.64 2.79
C VAL A 100 -7.58 11.59 3.80
N ARG A 101 -8.48 12.59 3.72
CA ARG A 101 -9.75 12.60 4.48
C ARG A 101 -10.93 12.36 3.55
N GLY A 102 -11.63 11.26 3.79
CA GLY A 102 -12.87 10.86 3.12
C GLY A 102 -12.81 9.47 2.50
N LEU A 103 -13.80 8.63 2.80
CA LEU A 103 -13.87 7.23 2.37
C LEU A 103 -13.82 7.05 0.85
N GLU A 104 -14.64 7.80 0.11
CA GLU A 104 -14.68 7.68 -1.36
C GLU A 104 -13.36 8.13 -2.00
N LYS A 105 -12.67 9.11 -1.42
CA LYS A 105 -11.34 9.54 -1.94
C LYS A 105 -10.30 8.44 -1.76
N TYR A 106 -10.32 7.77 -0.61
CA TYR A 106 -9.44 6.64 -0.35
C TYR A 106 -9.70 5.49 -1.34
N ILE A 107 -10.97 5.10 -1.52
CA ILE A 107 -11.36 4.06 -2.47
C ILE A 107 -10.95 4.41 -3.90
N ASP A 108 -11.18 5.67 -4.32
CA ASP A 108 -10.75 6.17 -5.63
C ASP A 108 -9.23 6.08 -5.81
N ALA A 109 -8.46 6.40 -4.76
CA ALA A 109 -7.01 6.29 -4.78
C ALA A 109 -6.56 4.85 -4.99
N ILE A 110 -7.05 3.89 -4.19
CA ILE A 110 -6.54 2.51 -4.23
C ILE A 110 -7.10 1.67 -5.39
N SER A 111 -8.32 1.95 -5.86
CA SER A 111 -9.03 1.11 -6.85
C SER A 111 -8.34 0.96 -8.21
N LYS A 112 -7.40 1.86 -8.53
CA LYS A 112 -6.68 1.93 -9.81
C LYS A 112 -5.18 1.70 -9.67
N LEU A 113 -4.69 1.42 -8.46
CA LEU A 113 -3.26 1.38 -8.20
C LEU A 113 -2.63 0.06 -8.66
N PHE A 114 -3.30 -1.06 -8.44
CA PHE A 114 -2.75 -2.39 -8.66
C PHE A 114 -3.50 -3.23 -9.71
N ASP A 115 -2.74 -4.00 -10.49
CA ASP A 115 -3.30 -5.02 -11.39
C ASP A 115 -3.81 -6.20 -10.56
N ARG A 116 -5.07 -6.58 -10.77
CA ARG A 116 -5.77 -7.59 -9.97
C ARG A 116 -5.23 -9.02 -10.14
N ARG A 117 -4.59 -9.33 -11.28
CA ARG A 117 -4.09 -10.67 -11.59
C ARG A 117 -2.65 -10.85 -11.10
N GLY A 118 -1.85 -9.79 -11.21
CA GLY A 118 -0.44 -9.78 -10.81
C GLY A 118 -0.19 -9.34 -9.38
N SER A 119 -1.23 -9.12 -8.57
CA SER A 119 -1.10 -8.68 -7.18
C SER A 119 -1.75 -9.67 -6.22
N ARG A 120 -1.14 -9.82 -5.04
CA ARG A 120 -1.56 -10.69 -3.96
C ARG A 120 -1.46 -9.95 -2.63
N MET A 121 -2.53 -10.05 -1.85
CA MET A 121 -2.60 -9.57 -0.47
C MET A 121 -2.86 -10.76 0.43
N ASP A 122 -2.07 -10.92 1.48
CA ASP A 122 -2.22 -11.96 2.48
C ASP A 122 -2.40 -11.33 3.86
N LEU A 123 -3.46 -11.74 4.58
CA LEU A 123 -3.66 -11.40 5.98
C LEU A 123 -2.81 -12.35 6.85
N LEU A 124 -1.92 -11.80 7.67
CA LEU A 124 -0.99 -12.56 8.52
C LEU A 124 -1.50 -12.72 9.94
N ASP A 125 -2.23 -11.73 10.42
CA ASP A 125 -2.77 -11.65 11.77
C ASP A 125 -3.80 -10.51 11.85
N LEU A 126 -4.80 -10.68 12.71
CA LEU A 126 -5.87 -9.69 12.90
C LEU A 126 -6.41 -9.81 14.33
N GLN A 127 -6.37 -8.71 15.09
CA GLN A 127 -6.69 -8.73 16.52
C GLN A 127 -7.38 -7.43 16.97
N VAL A 128 -8.33 -7.56 17.90
CA VAL A 128 -8.81 -6.44 18.70
C VAL A 128 -7.80 -6.19 19.83
N VAL A 129 -7.22 -5.00 19.88
CA VAL A 129 -6.18 -4.64 20.88
C VAL A 129 -6.69 -3.69 21.95
N ALA A 130 -7.82 -3.04 21.71
CA ALA A 130 -8.59 -2.28 22.70
C ALA A 130 -10.06 -2.20 22.22
N PRO A 131 -11.02 -1.78 23.07
CA PRO A 131 -12.45 -1.78 22.72
C PRO A 131 -12.84 -1.05 21.42
N ARG A 132 -11.99 -0.14 20.93
CA ARG A 132 -12.19 0.63 19.68
C ARG A 132 -10.98 0.57 18.76
N LEU A 133 -10.07 -0.39 18.95
CA LEU A 133 -8.84 -0.52 18.17
C LEU A 133 -8.69 -1.94 17.62
N VAL A 134 -8.59 -2.05 16.31
CA VAL A 134 -8.31 -3.32 15.60
C VAL A 134 -6.98 -3.17 14.86
N ILE A 135 -6.08 -4.14 14.98
CA ILE A 135 -4.81 -4.18 14.23
C ILE A 135 -4.84 -5.34 13.24
N ALA A 136 -4.55 -5.04 11.98
CA ALA A 136 -4.26 -6.04 10.96
C ALA A 136 -2.76 -6.05 10.65
N ARG A 137 -2.19 -7.23 10.45
CA ARG A 137 -0.84 -7.42 9.89
C ARG A 137 -0.97 -8.14 8.57
N TRP A 138 -0.28 -7.67 7.55
CA TRP A 138 -0.48 -8.13 6.19
C TRP A 138 0.82 -8.17 5.40
N ARG A 139 0.78 -8.89 4.28
CA ARG A 139 1.84 -8.94 3.27
C ARG A 139 1.26 -8.60 1.90
N LEU A 140 1.90 -7.66 1.21
CA LEU A 140 1.52 -7.24 -0.14
C LEU A 140 2.64 -7.58 -1.13
N ASP A 141 2.28 -8.23 -2.23
CA ASP A 141 3.10 -8.39 -3.44
C ASP A 141 2.28 -7.86 -4.60
N ALA A 142 2.70 -6.75 -5.22
CA ALA A 142 1.82 -6.00 -6.10
C ALA A 142 2.45 -5.68 -7.45
N THR A 143 1.63 -5.72 -8.49
CA THR A 143 1.95 -5.21 -9.81
C THR A 143 1.19 -3.91 -10.02
N VAL A 144 1.88 -2.80 -10.30
CA VAL A 144 1.21 -1.51 -10.53
C VAL A 144 0.43 -1.57 -11.85
N ALA A 145 -0.76 -0.98 -11.89
CA ALA A 145 -1.64 -0.94 -13.05
C ALA A 145 -1.18 0.06 -14.14
N LEU A 146 0.08 -0.05 -14.57
CA LEU A 146 0.68 0.71 -15.67
C LEU A 146 0.88 -0.19 -16.90
N PRO A 147 1.01 0.36 -18.12
CA PRO A 147 1.12 -0.44 -19.35
C PRO A 147 2.24 -1.48 -19.33
N TRP A 148 3.38 -1.16 -18.72
CA TRP A 148 4.55 -2.05 -18.59
C TRP A 148 4.55 -2.89 -17.29
N ARG A 149 3.48 -2.83 -16.49
CA ARG A 149 3.22 -3.71 -15.32
C ARG A 149 4.44 -3.85 -14.38
N PRO A 150 4.99 -2.75 -13.84
CA PRO A 150 6.14 -2.83 -12.94
C PRO A 150 5.73 -3.52 -11.64
N ARG A 151 6.58 -4.41 -11.15
CA ARG A 151 6.31 -5.20 -9.95
C ARG A 151 6.96 -4.57 -8.73
N ILE A 152 6.15 -4.22 -7.74
CA ILE A 152 6.62 -3.86 -6.40
C ILE A 152 6.99 -5.17 -5.70
N LYS A 153 8.22 -5.24 -5.19
CA LYS A 153 8.67 -6.39 -4.39
C LYS A 153 7.74 -6.61 -3.21
N ALA A 154 7.63 -7.84 -2.74
CA ALA A 154 6.81 -8.13 -1.58
C ALA A 154 7.29 -7.36 -0.35
N PHE A 155 6.36 -6.86 0.46
CA PHE A 155 6.64 -6.22 1.73
C PHE A 155 5.54 -6.52 2.74
N THR A 156 5.81 -6.26 4.02
CA THR A 156 4.84 -6.44 5.09
C THR A 156 4.40 -5.08 5.62
N GLY A 157 3.23 -5.06 6.23
CA GLY A 157 2.71 -3.87 6.88
C GLY A 157 1.76 -4.21 8.01
N CYS A 158 1.42 -3.19 8.78
CA CYS A 158 0.35 -3.24 9.74
C CYS A 158 -0.58 -2.05 9.57
N THR A 159 -1.87 -2.26 9.83
CA THR A 159 -2.91 -1.26 9.75
C THR A 159 -3.65 -1.20 11.07
N LEU A 160 -3.71 -0.01 11.68
CA LEU A 160 -4.55 0.27 12.84
C LEU A 160 -5.86 0.90 12.37
N TYR A 161 -6.97 0.28 12.76
CA TYR A 161 -8.32 0.79 12.59
C TYR A 161 -8.81 1.31 13.93
N GLU A 162 -9.21 2.57 13.96
CA GLU A 162 -9.80 3.21 15.14
C GLU A 162 -11.28 3.43 14.90
N LEU A 163 -12.09 3.08 15.91
CA LEU A 163 -13.54 3.20 15.87
C LEU A 163 -13.99 4.45 16.65
N ASP A 164 -14.94 5.18 16.08
CA ASP A 164 -15.62 6.28 16.74
C ASP A 164 -16.65 5.78 17.79
N GLU A 165 -17.37 6.72 18.40
CA GLU A 165 -18.42 6.42 19.39
C GLU A 165 -19.63 5.70 18.78
N GLN A 166 -19.81 5.79 17.46
CA GLN A 166 -20.85 5.11 16.71
C GLN A 166 -20.42 3.71 16.27
N GLY A 167 -19.20 3.27 16.59
CA GLY A 167 -18.64 1.98 16.18
C GLY A 167 -18.24 1.92 14.71
N LEU A 168 -18.09 3.06 14.04
CA LEU A 168 -17.59 3.16 12.68
C LEU A 168 -16.08 3.40 12.67
N ILE A 169 -15.38 2.86 11.68
CA ILE A 169 -13.97 3.16 11.45
C ILE A 169 -13.84 4.60 10.98
N ASP A 170 -13.31 5.47 11.84
CA ASP A 170 -13.07 6.89 11.55
C ASP A 170 -11.59 7.19 11.27
N ARG A 171 -10.72 6.20 11.53
CA ARG A 171 -9.30 6.26 11.20
C ARG A 171 -8.73 4.93 10.75
N HIS A 172 -7.86 5.01 9.76
CA HIS A 172 -7.14 3.90 9.18
C HIS A 172 -5.70 4.36 8.95
N THR A 173 -4.76 3.88 9.76
CA THR A 173 -3.35 4.29 9.68
C THR A 173 -2.45 3.09 9.46
N GLU A 174 -1.52 3.22 8.52
CA GLU A 174 -0.65 2.12 8.09
C GLU A 174 0.82 2.36 8.38
N LEU A 175 1.56 1.26 8.51
CA LEU A 175 3.00 1.24 8.65
C LEU A 175 3.57 0.13 7.77
N TRP A 176 4.56 0.45 6.93
CA TRP A 176 5.15 -0.48 5.98
C TRP A 176 6.56 -0.89 6.42
N SER A 177 6.99 -2.10 6.06
CA SER A 177 8.35 -2.58 6.32
C SER A 177 9.41 -1.97 5.40
N ILE A 178 8.96 -1.24 4.37
CA ILE A 178 9.80 -0.51 3.42
C ILE A 178 9.28 0.92 3.30
N THR A 179 10.12 1.84 2.84
CA THR A 179 9.67 3.20 2.54
C THR A 179 8.87 3.20 1.23
N ALA A 180 8.00 4.19 1.03
CA ALA A 180 7.33 4.34 -0.27
C ALA A 180 8.32 4.57 -1.41
N ALA A 181 9.38 5.36 -1.18
CA ALA A 181 10.45 5.53 -2.16
C ALA A 181 11.04 4.17 -2.57
N ASP A 182 11.34 3.29 -1.61
CA ASP A 182 11.85 1.96 -1.90
C ASP A 182 10.84 1.07 -2.65
N ALA A 183 9.55 1.12 -2.26
CA ALA A 183 8.48 0.38 -2.91
C ALA A 183 8.35 0.75 -4.41
N PHE A 184 8.26 2.05 -4.71
CA PHE A 184 8.02 2.54 -6.07
C PHE A 184 9.29 2.61 -6.91
N LEU A 185 10.47 2.92 -6.34
CA LEU A 185 11.73 2.90 -7.08
C LEU A 185 12.19 1.48 -7.40
N SER A 186 12.04 0.53 -6.48
CA SER A 186 12.40 -0.89 -6.75
C SER A 186 11.57 -1.48 -7.89
N ALA A 187 10.35 -0.98 -8.11
CA ALA A 187 9.50 -1.42 -9.22
C ALA A 187 10.05 -1.01 -10.60
N VAL A 188 10.93 0.00 -10.64
CA VAL A 188 11.56 0.52 -11.87
C VAL A 188 13.01 0.12 -11.98
N PHE A 189 13.72 0.18 -10.85
CA PHE A 189 15.13 -0.13 -10.72
C PHE A 189 15.29 -1.23 -9.67
N PRO A 190 15.05 -2.51 -10.03
CA PRO A 190 15.11 -3.62 -9.08
C PRO A 190 16.44 -3.75 -8.33
N ASN A 191 17.54 -3.23 -8.90
CA ASN A 191 18.90 -3.32 -8.38
C ASN A 191 19.44 -1.98 -7.87
N TRP A 192 18.58 -1.04 -7.44
CA TRP A 192 19.04 0.26 -6.92
C TRP A 192 19.80 0.08 -5.58
N PRO A 193 20.93 0.80 -5.35
CA PRO A 193 21.68 0.71 -4.09
C PRO A 193 20.83 1.13 -2.88
N GLY A 194 20.62 0.23 -1.93
CA GLY A 194 19.83 0.50 -0.72
C GLY A 194 18.38 0.04 -0.79
N ALA A 195 18.00 -0.74 -1.82
CA ALA A 195 16.73 -1.44 -1.83
C ALA A 195 16.65 -2.43 -0.65
N ALA A 196 15.59 -2.35 0.16
CA ALA A 196 15.33 -3.37 1.18
C ALA A 196 15.11 -4.76 0.53
N PRO A 197 15.41 -5.87 1.22
CA PRO A 197 15.06 -7.19 0.72
C PRO A 197 13.53 -7.33 0.59
N ALA A 198 13.08 -8.17 -0.35
CA ALA A 198 11.67 -8.53 -0.43
C ALA A 198 11.26 -9.31 0.81
N ALA A 199 10.03 -9.10 1.28
CA ALA A 199 9.48 -9.87 2.39
C ALA A 199 9.39 -11.37 2.04
N PRO A 200 9.69 -12.25 3.02
CA PRO A 200 9.55 -13.70 2.87
C PRO A 200 8.15 -14.12 2.39
N PRO A 201 8.01 -15.30 1.79
CA PRO A 201 6.71 -15.86 1.47
C PRO A 201 5.82 -16.00 2.72
N THR A 202 4.51 -15.94 2.52
CA THR A 202 3.51 -16.02 3.59
C THR A 202 3.66 -17.29 4.43
N SER A 203 3.99 -18.43 3.82
CA SER A 203 4.22 -19.69 4.55
C SER A 203 5.33 -19.56 5.60
N GLU A 204 6.44 -18.91 5.26
CA GLU A 204 7.56 -18.69 6.17
C GLU A 204 7.20 -17.67 7.26
N LEU A 205 6.49 -16.60 6.91
CA LEU A 205 6.02 -15.63 7.90
C LEU A 205 5.06 -16.25 8.92
N MET A 206 4.22 -17.21 8.50
CA MET A 206 3.27 -17.87 9.40
C MET A 206 3.94 -18.78 10.43
N GLU A 207 5.16 -19.26 10.17
CA GLU A 207 5.98 -20.01 11.13
C GLU A 207 6.55 -19.10 12.24
N LEU A 208 6.67 -17.80 11.98
CA LEU A 208 7.17 -16.83 12.95
C LEU A 208 6.09 -16.44 13.99
N PRO A 209 6.50 -16.01 15.20
CA PRO A 209 5.59 -15.39 16.17
C PRO A 209 4.86 -14.18 15.55
N PRO A 210 3.58 -13.92 15.88
CA PRO A 210 2.79 -12.84 15.27
C PRO A 210 3.47 -11.46 15.23
N LYS A 211 4.16 -11.09 16.31
CA LYS A 211 4.92 -9.83 16.43
C LYS A 211 6.07 -9.66 15.44
N SER A 212 6.57 -10.76 14.87
CA SER A 212 7.71 -10.78 13.94
C SER A 212 7.29 -10.89 12.48
N ARG A 213 5.98 -10.90 12.19
CA ARG A 213 5.43 -11.06 10.84
C ARG A 213 5.32 -9.74 10.06
N SER A 214 5.41 -8.61 10.75
CA SER A 214 5.22 -7.26 10.20
C SER A 214 6.05 -6.24 11.01
N PRO A 215 6.10 -4.96 10.60
CA PRO A 215 6.66 -3.90 11.42
C PRO A 215 5.96 -3.80 12.79
N GLU A 216 6.70 -3.31 13.79
CA GLU A 216 6.21 -3.08 15.14
C GLU A 216 5.12 -1.97 15.13
N PRO A 217 3.88 -2.25 15.56
CA PRO A 217 2.78 -1.28 15.52
C PRO A 217 2.84 -0.23 16.64
N ALA A 218 3.83 -0.26 17.54
CA ALA A 218 3.97 0.70 18.64
C ALA A 218 3.83 2.19 18.23
N PRO A 219 4.36 2.66 17.08
CA PRO A 219 4.15 4.04 16.66
C PRO A 219 2.68 4.36 16.35
N LEU A 220 1.90 3.39 15.82
CA LEU A 220 0.47 3.57 15.57
C LEU A 220 -0.29 3.76 16.89
N TYR A 221 0.00 2.95 17.90
CA TYR A 221 -0.64 3.07 19.21
C TYR A 221 -0.30 4.39 19.93
N GLN A 222 0.95 4.84 19.83
CA GLN A 222 1.37 6.12 20.40
C GLN A 222 0.64 7.30 19.75
N HIS A 223 0.46 7.24 18.44
CA HIS A 223 -0.27 8.26 17.69
C HIS A 223 -1.75 8.30 18.07
N ALA A 224 -2.41 7.13 18.15
CA ALA A 224 -3.80 7.01 18.60
C ALA A 224 -4.00 7.55 20.03
N ALA A 225 -3.10 7.18 20.95
CA ALA A 225 -3.16 7.61 22.35
C ALA A 225 -2.94 9.12 22.52
N ALA A 226 -2.07 9.73 21.69
CA ALA A 226 -1.81 11.17 21.73
C ALA A 226 -3.01 12.02 21.26
N GLN A 227 -3.89 11.46 20.44
CA GLN A 227 -5.07 12.15 19.90
C GLN A 227 -6.34 11.96 20.75
N SER A 228 -6.32 10.97 21.64
CA SER A 228 -7.41 10.71 22.58
C SER A 228 -7.34 11.58 23.85
N ARG A 229 -6.33 12.46 23.96
CA ARG A 229 -6.11 13.41 25.06
C ARG A 229 -6.47 14.82 24.61
#